data_AF-G2ILE5-F1
#
_entry.id   AF-G2ILE5-F1
#
_cell.length_a   1.000
_cell.length_b   1.000
_cell.length_c   1.000
_cell.angle_alpha   90.00
_cell.angle_beta   90.00
_cell.angle_gamma   90.00
#
_symmetry.space_group_name_H-M   'P 1'
#
loop_
_entity.id
_entity.type
_entity.pdbx_description
1 polymer ?
#
loop_
_entity_poly.entity_id
_entity_poly.type
_entity_poly.pdbx_seq_one_letter_code
_entity_poly.pdbx_strand_id
1 'polypeptide(L)'
;MGKHVANPNVLIELGYAKKALGVDRVLTVWNTAFTQSRFEDLPFDLRGRRGPITYALEAGASREELGKARGVLVEGFVDRIGACLDGIPLPAFAGPAWQPTSQSDPSLWIEPGSQFRINERSGSGNRVWGQGGRWYVRVLPRTFDPSALDGGTHGPFISGYGGYNWGNVTGGVLTYSGSVRANVVAELDAASMWFRSTGEIWTAQTGIGSDWKGRPCFFGDQIPANWAELLDASLKRLSESGGAGPFRVRLGVTGLEGLFWPAMQTLGGEPPAALEPALEIEFEVGGASPDDWRTGLVEAWTALRRIFSMPPLM
;
A
#
# COMPACT_ATOMS: atom_id res chain seq x y z
N MET A 1 21.66 -50.70 28.34
CA MET A 1 21.45 -49.67 27.30
C MET A 1 20.18 -50.00 26.55
N GLY A 2 19.08 -49.29 26.82
CA GLY A 2 17.83 -49.43 26.08
C GLY A 2 17.91 -48.64 24.78
N LYS A 3 17.49 -49.22 23.66
CA LYS A 3 17.44 -48.56 22.35
C LYS A 3 16.44 -47.40 22.45
N HIS A 4 16.85 -46.17 22.12
CA HIS A 4 15.92 -45.05 21.98
C HIS A 4 15.02 -45.33 20.77
N VAL A 5 13.78 -45.75 21.02
CA VAL A 5 12.80 -46.07 19.98
C VAL A 5 11.74 -44.97 19.95
N ALA A 6 11.62 -44.29 18.82
CA ALA A 6 10.56 -43.32 18.60
C ALA A 6 9.19 -44.03 18.53
N ASN A 7 8.15 -43.37 19.03
CA ASN A 7 6.79 -43.91 18.95
C ASN A 7 6.37 -44.06 17.48
N PRO A 8 6.06 -45.29 17.01
CA PRO A 8 5.74 -45.54 15.61
C PRO A 8 4.49 -44.78 15.14
N ASN A 9 3.51 -44.53 16.00
CA ASN A 9 2.32 -43.76 15.65
C ASN A 9 2.69 -42.31 15.30
N VAL A 10 3.56 -41.69 16.10
CA VAL A 10 4.05 -40.33 15.86
C VAL A 10 4.82 -40.24 14.54
N LEU A 11 5.61 -41.26 14.22
CA LEU A 11 6.34 -41.30 12.94
C LEU A 11 5.40 -41.42 11.73
N ILE A 12 4.33 -42.21 11.84
CA ILE A 12 3.31 -42.34 10.79
C ILE A 12 2.57 -41.01 10.58
N GLU A 13 2.13 -40.37 11.65
CA GLU A 13 1.44 -39.08 11.61
C GLU A 13 2.34 -37.98 11.02
N LEU A 14 3.61 -37.94 11.43
CA LEU A 14 4.60 -37.02 10.89
C LEU A 14 4.83 -37.25 9.39
N GLY A 15 4.95 -38.51 8.97
CA GLY A 15 5.10 -38.88 7.56
C GLY A 15 3.90 -38.45 6.73
N TYR A 16 2.68 -38.67 7.25
CA TYR A 16 1.44 -38.23 6.60
C TYR A 16 1.37 -36.70 6.49
N ALA A 17 1.64 -35.98 7.58
CA ALA A 17 1.62 -34.51 7.61
C ALA A 17 2.62 -33.91 6.62
N LYS A 18 3.86 -34.42 6.59
CA LYS A 18 4.88 -33.99 5.62
C LYS A 18 4.45 -34.25 4.18
N LYS A 19 3.80 -35.39 3.90
CA LYS A 19 3.28 -35.72 2.56
C LYS A 19 2.13 -34.78 2.15
N ALA A 20 1.23 -34.47 3.07
CA ALA A 20 0.02 -33.68 2.78
C ALA A 20 0.28 -32.17 2.71
N LEU A 21 1.12 -31.63 3.61
CA LEU A 21 1.32 -30.20 3.78
C LEU A 21 2.69 -29.70 3.28
N GLY A 22 3.60 -30.62 2.96
CA GLY A 22 5.01 -30.28 2.72
C GLY A 22 5.79 -30.12 4.02
N VAL A 23 7.12 -30.29 3.93
CA VAL A 23 8.01 -30.25 5.11
C VAL A 23 8.05 -28.86 5.76
N ASP A 24 7.92 -27.80 4.95
CA ASP A 24 8.02 -26.42 5.43
C ASP A 24 6.82 -25.96 6.25
N ARG A 25 5.68 -26.68 6.19
CA ARG A 25 4.45 -26.34 6.92
C ARG A 25 4.22 -27.19 8.17
N VAL A 26 5.20 -28.01 8.55
CA VAL A 26 5.13 -28.87 9.73
C VAL A 26 6.15 -28.41 10.76
N LEU A 27 5.66 -27.90 11.88
CA LEU A 27 6.49 -27.49 13.02
C LEU A 27 6.59 -28.63 14.01
N THR A 28 7.82 -29.02 14.36
CA THR A 28 8.08 -29.98 15.43
C THR A 28 8.56 -29.25 16.67
N VAL A 29 8.17 -29.74 17.84
CA VAL A 29 8.50 -29.18 19.15
C VAL A 29 8.97 -30.32 20.02
N TRP A 30 10.05 -30.09 20.79
CA TRP A 30 10.65 -31.11 21.64
C TRP A 30 10.93 -30.54 23.03
N ASN A 31 10.32 -31.16 24.05
CA ASN A 31 10.70 -30.96 25.43
C ASN A 31 11.88 -31.87 25.80
N THR A 32 13.05 -31.29 26.03
CA THR A 32 14.29 -32.02 26.32
C THR A 32 14.38 -32.51 27.76
N ALA A 33 13.53 -32.02 28.67
CA ALA A 33 13.54 -32.40 30.10
C ALA A 33 13.31 -33.90 30.33
N PHE A 34 12.48 -34.55 29.50
CA PHE A 34 12.06 -35.93 29.71
C PHE A 34 12.96 -36.98 29.06
N THR A 35 14.07 -36.57 28.45
CA THR A 35 14.92 -37.48 27.69
C THR A 35 16.39 -37.21 27.94
N GLN A 36 17.20 -38.27 28.10
CA GLN A 36 18.66 -38.18 28.01
C GLN A 36 19.17 -38.19 26.56
N SER A 37 18.24 -38.21 25.59
CA SER A 37 18.53 -38.21 24.16
C SER A 37 19.08 -36.87 23.72
N ARG A 38 20.15 -36.91 22.94
CA ARG A 38 20.74 -35.75 22.28
C ARG A 38 20.08 -35.56 20.93
N PHE A 39 20.31 -34.41 20.30
CA PHE A 39 19.75 -34.10 18.98
C PHE A 39 20.12 -35.16 17.93
N GLU A 40 21.35 -35.66 17.97
CA GLU A 40 21.89 -36.73 17.13
C GLU A 40 21.17 -38.08 17.31
N ASP A 41 20.52 -38.30 18.45
CA ASP A 41 19.78 -39.52 18.74
C ASP A 41 18.35 -39.49 18.14
N LEU A 42 17.91 -38.33 17.63
CA LEU A 42 16.64 -38.23 16.92
C LEU A 42 16.68 -39.00 15.58
N PRO A 43 15.56 -39.62 15.17
CA PRO A 43 15.39 -40.12 13.81
C PRO A 43 15.81 -39.09 12.75
N PHE A 44 16.46 -39.53 11.67
CA PHE A 44 16.99 -38.62 10.64
C PHE A 44 15.89 -37.70 10.06
N ASP A 45 14.65 -38.18 9.99
CA ASP A 45 13.47 -37.41 9.56
C ASP A 45 13.13 -36.24 10.50
N LEU A 46 13.44 -36.36 11.79
CA LEU A 46 13.22 -35.31 12.81
C LEU A 46 14.41 -34.35 12.90
N ARG A 47 15.60 -34.78 12.44
CA ARG A 47 16.82 -33.98 12.33
C ARG A 47 16.90 -33.12 11.06
N GLY A 48 15.83 -33.06 10.26
CA GLY A 48 15.79 -32.28 9.02
C GLY A 48 16.20 -30.80 9.19
N ARG A 49 16.28 -30.06 8.08
CA ARG A 49 16.98 -28.77 7.93
C ARG A 49 16.78 -27.70 9.03
N ARG A 50 15.67 -27.70 9.77
CA ARG A 50 15.39 -26.75 10.87
C ARG A 50 15.32 -27.39 12.28
N GLY A 51 15.25 -28.72 12.40
CA GLY A 51 15.05 -29.43 13.68
C GLY A 51 13.77 -29.03 14.45
N PRO A 52 13.47 -29.62 15.61
CA PRO A 52 12.38 -29.18 16.48
C PRO A 52 12.68 -27.87 17.21
N ILE A 53 11.64 -27.14 17.63
CA ILE A 53 11.77 -26.07 18.63
C ILE A 53 12.04 -26.77 19.95
N THR A 54 13.18 -26.52 20.57
CA THR A 54 13.57 -27.16 21.83
C THR A 54 13.25 -26.26 23.01
N TYR A 55 12.68 -26.85 24.05
CA TYR A 55 12.54 -26.22 25.36
C TYR A 55 12.77 -27.28 26.45
N ALA A 56 13.05 -26.85 27.68
CA ALA A 56 13.17 -27.76 28.82
C ALA A 56 12.16 -27.36 29.90
N LEU A 57 11.26 -28.28 30.24
CA LEU A 57 10.29 -28.06 31.30
C LEU A 57 9.96 -29.40 31.97
N GLU A 58 10.37 -29.54 33.23
CA GLU A 58 10.14 -30.73 34.05
C GLU A 58 8.67 -30.86 34.50
N ALA A 59 8.29 -32.07 34.91
CA ALA A 59 7.01 -32.29 35.56
C ALA A 59 6.96 -31.57 36.92
N GLY A 60 5.88 -30.82 37.19
CA GLY A 60 5.73 -30.06 38.43
C GLY A 60 6.48 -28.72 38.47
N ALA A 61 6.97 -28.24 37.32
CA ALA A 61 7.63 -26.95 37.20
C ALA A 61 6.79 -25.79 37.78
N SER A 62 7.48 -24.83 38.39
CA SER A 62 6.90 -23.63 38.97
C SER A 62 6.26 -22.72 37.90
N ARG A 63 5.44 -21.76 38.36
CA ARG A 63 4.86 -20.74 37.47
C ARG A 63 5.93 -19.91 36.75
N GLU A 64 7.07 -19.67 37.39
CA GLU A 64 8.16 -18.91 36.80
C GLU A 64 8.81 -19.68 35.64
N GLU A 65 9.08 -20.97 35.83
CA GLU A 65 9.64 -21.85 34.80
C GLU A 65 8.69 -22.04 33.62
N LEU A 66 7.38 -22.15 33.90
CA LEU A 66 6.34 -22.14 32.87
C LEU A 66 6.38 -20.84 32.04
N GLY A 67 6.56 -19.69 32.69
CA GLY A 67 6.68 -18.40 32.01
C GLY A 67 7.89 -18.34 31.08
N LYS A 68 9.04 -18.85 31.53
CA LYS A 68 10.28 -18.92 30.72
C LYS A 68 10.11 -19.85 29.51
N ALA A 69 9.59 -21.06 29.71
CA ALA A 69 9.33 -22.01 28.63
C ALA A 69 8.33 -21.45 27.59
N ARG A 70 7.29 -20.74 28.06
CA ARG A 70 6.34 -20.06 27.17
C ARG A 70 7.03 -19.01 26.30
N GLY A 71 7.93 -18.20 26.87
CA GLY A 71 8.69 -17.19 26.12
C GLY A 71 9.48 -17.81 24.97
N VAL A 72 10.25 -18.88 25.26
CA VAL A 72 11.04 -19.62 24.26
C VAL A 72 10.15 -20.18 23.14
N LEU A 73 9.02 -20.78 23.49
CA LEU A 73 8.09 -21.33 22.51
C LEU A 73 7.45 -20.23 21.65
N VAL A 74 7.05 -19.10 22.24
CA VAL A 74 6.47 -17.96 21.50
C VAL A 74 7.48 -17.42 20.49
N GLU A 75 8.72 -17.17 20.92
CA GLU A 75 9.78 -16.70 20.03
C GLU A 75 10.03 -17.69 18.88
N GLY A 76 10.18 -18.98 19.20
CA GLY A 76 10.39 -20.02 18.19
C GLY A 76 9.19 -20.22 17.24
N PHE A 77 7.96 -20.04 17.71
CA PHE A 77 6.77 -20.09 16.85
C PHE A 77 6.67 -18.86 15.95
N VAL A 78 6.94 -17.66 16.46
CA VAL A 78 6.91 -16.43 15.66
C VAL A 78 7.90 -16.52 14.51
N ASP A 79 9.15 -16.88 14.78
CA ASP A 79 10.19 -17.06 13.76
C ASP A 79 9.77 -18.08 12.70
N ARG A 80 9.36 -19.27 13.12
CA ARG A 80 9.08 -20.36 12.17
C ARG A 80 7.78 -20.18 11.41
N ILE A 81 6.72 -19.67 12.05
CA ILE A 81 5.46 -19.36 11.36
C ILE A 81 5.69 -18.22 10.37
N GLY A 82 6.44 -17.17 10.76
CA GLY A 82 6.83 -16.09 9.85
C GLY A 82 7.49 -16.64 8.59
N ALA A 83 8.52 -17.48 8.74
CA ALA A 83 9.19 -18.10 7.62
C ALA A 83 8.31 -19.07 6.79
N CYS A 84 7.23 -19.64 7.37
CA CYS A 84 6.24 -20.41 6.62
C CYS A 84 5.36 -19.50 5.76
N LEU A 85 4.98 -18.33 6.31
CA LEU A 85 4.12 -17.37 5.64
C LEU A 85 4.85 -16.62 4.53
N ASP A 86 6.13 -16.29 4.71
CA ASP A 86 6.96 -15.64 3.69
C ASP A 86 7.07 -16.46 2.39
N GLY A 87 6.96 -17.80 2.49
CA GLY A 87 7.00 -18.71 1.35
C GLY A 87 5.65 -18.93 0.66
N ILE A 88 4.56 -18.36 1.17
CA ILE A 88 3.24 -18.44 0.54
C ILE A 88 3.09 -17.21 -0.35
N PRO A 89 3.10 -17.33 -1.69
CA PRO A 89 2.76 -16.21 -2.55
C PRO A 89 1.36 -15.73 -2.16
N LEU A 90 1.25 -14.45 -1.80
CA LEU A 90 -0.05 -13.83 -1.57
C LEU A 90 -0.92 -14.10 -2.81
N PRO A 91 -2.16 -14.58 -2.66
CA PRO A 91 -3.02 -14.81 -3.80
C PRO A 91 -3.13 -13.51 -4.59
N ALA A 92 -2.83 -13.58 -5.89
CA ALA A 92 -2.88 -12.41 -6.76
C ALA A 92 -4.26 -11.74 -6.66
N PHE A 93 -4.27 -10.41 -6.62
CA PHE A 93 -5.50 -9.63 -6.58
C PHE A 93 -6.45 -10.05 -7.71
N ALA A 94 -7.57 -10.68 -7.36
CA ALA A 94 -8.57 -11.17 -8.29
C ALA A 94 -9.63 -10.10 -8.64
N GLY A 95 -9.20 -8.85 -8.82
CA GLY A 95 -10.07 -7.73 -9.19
C GLY A 95 -9.72 -7.14 -10.55
N PRO A 96 -10.30 -5.99 -10.93
CA PRO A 96 -10.02 -5.32 -12.19
C PRO A 96 -8.54 -4.95 -12.34
N ALA A 97 -8.10 -4.76 -13.58
CA ALA A 97 -6.81 -4.14 -13.85
C ALA A 97 -6.88 -2.62 -13.63
N TRP A 98 -5.73 -2.01 -13.33
CA TRP A 98 -5.57 -0.56 -13.32
C TRP A 98 -5.94 0.06 -14.67
N GLN A 99 -6.53 1.24 -14.63
CA GLN A 99 -6.67 2.06 -15.83
C GLN A 99 -5.31 2.38 -16.42
N PRO A 100 -5.14 2.29 -17.76
CA PRO A 100 -3.88 2.65 -18.40
C PRO A 100 -3.51 4.10 -18.13
N THR A 101 -2.22 4.36 -17.97
CA THR A 101 -1.68 5.71 -17.89
C THR A 101 -1.47 6.30 -19.28
N SER A 102 -1.37 7.61 -19.37
CA SER A 102 -0.81 8.31 -20.54
C SER A 102 0.61 7.82 -20.81
N GLN A 103 1.00 7.84 -22.08
CA GLN A 103 2.33 7.47 -22.53
C GLN A 103 3.37 8.51 -22.13
N SER A 104 3.00 9.80 -22.15
CA SER A 104 3.92 10.90 -21.83
C SER A 104 3.94 11.28 -20.35
N ASP A 105 2.86 11.01 -19.62
CA ASP A 105 2.73 11.37 -18.20
C ASP A 105 2.02 10.25 -17.41
N PRO A 106 2.75 9.46 -16.59
CA PRO A 106 2.17 8.36 -15.84
C PRO A 106 1.19 8.83 -14.74
N SER A 107 1.15 10.13 -14.42
CA SER A 107 0.22 10.69 -13.43
C SER A 107 -1.20 10.89 -13.95
N LEU A 108 -1.45 10.69 -15.26
CA LEU A 108 -2.73 10.93 -15.91
C LEU A 108 -3.24 9.72 -16.71
N TRP A 109 -4.55 9.67 -16.93
CA TRP A 109 -5.24 8.68 -17.78
C TRP A 109 -5.47 9.16 -19.23
N ILE A 110 -5.08 10.40 -19.52
CA ILE A 110 -5.22 11.03 -20.82
C ILE A 110 -3.96 11.86 -21.09
N GLU A 111 -3.55 11.94 -22.35
CA GLU A 111 -2.39 12.73 -22.74
C GLU A 111 -2.56 14.22 -22.38
N PRO A 112 -1.60 14.84 -21.67
CA PRO A 112 -1.52 16.28 -21.53
C PRO A 112 -1.73 17.02 -22.86
N GLY A 113 -2.47 18.14 -22.82
CA GLY A 113 -2.83 18.92 -24.01
C GLY A 113 -4.04 18.38 -24.78
N SER A 114 -4.46 17.13 -24.55
CA SER A 114 -5.67 16.59 -25.16
C SER A 114 -6.93 17.13 -24.47
N GLN A 115 -7.84 17.69 -25.26
CA GLN A 115 -9.12 18.14 -24.76
C GLN A 115 -10.09 16.98 -24.57
N PHE A 116 -10.91 17.06 -23.53
CA PHE A 116 -12.03 16.17 -23.32
C PHE A 116 -13.29 16.93 -22.89
N ARG A 117 -14.46 16.38 -23.24
CA ARG A 117 -15.76 16.97 -22.98
C ARG A 117 -16.25 16.58 -21.59
N ILE A 118 -16.79 17.55 -20.85
CA ILE A 118 -17.50 17.36 -19.58
C ILE A 118 -18.94 17.83 -19.75
N ASN A 119 -19.88 17.01 -19.30
CA ASN A 119 -21.31 17.34 -19.21
C ASN A 119 -21.69 17.53 -17.74
N GLU A 120 -21.77 18.78 -17.30
CA GLU A 120 -22.32 19.14 -15.99
C GLU A 120 -23.85 19.21 -16.05
N ARG A 121 -24.50 19.25 -14.88
CA ARG A 121 -25.91 19.65 -14.78
C ARG A 121 -26.17 21.03 -15.40
N SER A 122 -25.16 21.88 -15.36
CA SER A 122 -25.23 23.31 -15.58
C SER A 122 -24.97 23.73 -17.04
N GLY A 123 -24.44 22.82 -17.85
CA GLY A 123 -23.95 23.03 -19.20
C GLY A 123 -22.90 21.99 -19.59
N SER A 124 -22.27 22.16 -20.76
CA SER A 124 -21.17 21.30 -21.19
C SER A 124 -20.02 22.12 -21.73
N GLY A 125 -18.80 21.61 -21.59
CA GLY A 125 -17.59 22.32 -22.02
C GLY A 125 -16.40 21.37 -22.16
N ASN A 126 -15.29 21.93 -22.63
CA ASN A 126 -14.04 21.18 -22.77
C ASN A 126 -13.06 21.59 -21.66
N ARG A 127 -12.23 20.63 -21.27
CA ARG A 127 -11.08 20.81 -20.40
C ARG A 127 -9.87 20.09 -20.95
N VAL A 128 -8.71 20.48 -20.44
CA VAL A 128 -7.42 19.96 -20.84
C VAL A 128 -6.52 19.87 -19.62
N TRP A 129 -5.67 18.86 -19.56
CA TRP A 129 -4.57 18.83 -18.62
C TRP A 129 -3.38 19.59 -19.21
N GLY A 130 -2.83 20.55 -18.47
CA GLY A 130 -1.58 21.23 -18.85
C GLY A 130 -0.37 20.31 -18.79
N GLN A 131 0.83 20.85 -18.99
CA GLN A 131 2.08 20.14 -18.70
C GLN A 131 2.53 20.41 -17.25
N GLY A 132 3.47 19.61 -16.75
CA GLY A 132 4.13 19.86 -15.47
C GLY A 132 3.97 18.77 -14.42
N GLY A 133 4.67 18.94 -13.31
CA GLY A 133 4.68 17.96 -12.22
C GLY A 133 3.37 17.90 -11.45
N ARG A 134 2.99 16.68 -11.06
CA ARG A 134 1.73 16.38 -10.36
C ARG A 134 1.96 15.41 -9.24
N TRP A 135 1.07 15.44 -8.26
CA TRP A 135 0.92 14.34 -7.32
C TRP A 135 -0.46 13.70 -7.53
N TYR A 136 -0.57 12.40 -7.25
CA TYR A 136 -1.79 11.66 -7.51
C TYR A 136 -2.03 10.54 -6.49
N VAL A 137 -3.30 10.16 -6.38
CA VAL A 137 -3.82 9.04 -5.59
C VAL A 137 -4.74 8.20 -6.47
N ARG A 138 -4.48 6.90 -6.53
CA ARG A 138 -5.32 5.93 -7.24
C ARG A 138 -5.79 4.88 -6.25
N VAL A 139 -7.09 4.61 -6.22
CA VAL A 139 -7.68 3.56 -5.38
C VAL A 139 -8.56 2.68 -6.26
N LEU A 140 -8.22 1.40 -6.29
CA LEU A 140 -8.88 0.39 -7.11
C LEU A 140 -9.56 -0.64 -6.19
N PRO A 141 -10.90 -0.74 -6.20
CA PRO A 141 -11.61 -1.76 -5.43
C PRO A 141 -11.49 -3.14 -6.10
N ARG A 142 -11.65 -4.21 -5.31
CA ARG A 142 -11.75 -5.58 -5.86
C ARG A 142 -13.02 -5.77 -6.67
N THR A 143 -14.13 -5.21 -6.18
CA THR A 143 -15.44 -5.26 -6.84
C THR A 143 -16.10 -3.91 -6.77
N PHE A 144 -16.90 -3.59 -7.78
CA PHE A 144 -17.61 -2.32 -7.90
C PHE A 144 -18.88 -2.50 -8.72
N ASP A 145 -19.98 -1.87 -8.30
CA ASP A 145 -21.20 -1.79 -9.08
C ASP A 145 -21.23 -0.48 -9.88
N PRO A 146 -21.16 -0.54 -11.23
CA PRO A 146 -21.19 0.65 -12.08
C PRO A 146 -22.43 1.53 -11.90
N SER A 147 -23.56 1.01 -11.41
CA SER A 147 -24.76 1.83 -11.19
C SER A 147 -24.59 2.83 -10.04
N ALA A 148 -23.56 2.68 -9.20
CA ALA A 148 -23.26 3.64 -8.15
C ALA A 148 -22.90 5.04 -8.67
N LEU A 149 -22.52 5.14 -9.95
CA LEU A 149 -22.26 6.41 -10.64
C LEU A 149 -23.52 7.05 -11.23
N ASP A 150 -24.66 6.36 -11.19
CA ASP A 150 -25.91 6.90 -11.68
C ASP A 150 -26.56 7.79 -10.61
N GLY A 151 -27.11 8.93 -11.00
CA GLY A 151 -27.82 9.82 -10.06
C GLY A 151 -27.01 10.97 -9.46
N GLY A 152 -25.81 11.24 -9.96
CA GLY A 152 -25.07 12.46 -9.61
C GLY A 152 -24.06 12.32 -8.46
N THR A 153 -23.65 11.09 -8.17
CA THR A 153 -22.48 10.80 -7.33
C THR A 153 -21.22 11.34 -7.99
N HIS A 154 -20.24 11.77 -7.20
CA HIS A 154 -18.95 12.23 -7.69
C HIS A 154 -17.79 11.73 -6.81
N GLY A 155 -16.59 11.70 -7.38
CA GLY A 155 -15.36 11.30 -6.68
C GLY A 155 -14.91 12.34 -5.64
N PRO A 156 -14.01 11.95 -4.72
CA PRO A 156 -13.44 12.85 -3.73
C PRO A 156 -12.59 13.94 -4.40
N PHE A 157 -12.40 15.06 -3.71
CA PHE A 157 -11.65 16.18 -4.23
C PHE A 157 -11.13 17.04 -3.09
N ILE A 158 -9.86 17.43 -3.15
CA ILE A 158 -9.31 18.47 -2.27
C ILE A 158 -9.39 19.78 -3.05
N SER A 159 -10.22 20.71 -2.58
CA SER A 159 -10.36 22.00 -3.24
C SER A 159 -9.15 22.89 -2.97
N GLY A 160 -8.56 23.44 -4.05
CA GLY A 160 -7.78 24.68 -3.99
C GLY A 160 -8.68 25.94 -4.11
N TYR A 161 -8.06 27.10 -4.28
CA TYR A 161 -8.75 28.38 -4.48
C TYR A 161 -9.70 28.32 -5.69
N GLY A 162 -11.01 28.49 -5.47
CA GLY A 162 -12.02 28.60 -6.56
C GLY A 162 -13.11 27.53 -6.61
N GLY A 163 -13.08 26.54 -5.70
CA GLY A 163 -14.12 25.50 -5.61
C GLY A 163 -14.04 24.42 -6.69
N TYR A 164 -14.99 23.49 -6.70
CA TYR A 164 -15.05 22.37 -7.62
C TYR A 164 -16.43 22.22 -8.28
N ASN A 165 -16.47 21.57 -9.44
CA ASN A 165 -17.69 21.04 -10.04
C ASN A 165 -17.49 19.58 -10.41
N TRP A 166 -18.58 18.92 -10.81
CA TRP A 166 -18.55 17.56 -11.30
C TRP A 166 -19.49 17.38 -12.49
N GLY A 167 -19.18 16.38 -13.32
CA GLY A 167 -19.97 16.06 -14.49
C GLY A 167 -19.58 14.74 -15.12
N ASN A 168 -20.41 14.29 -16.06
CA ASN A 168 -20.16 13.07 -16.81
C ASN A 168 -19.10 13.31 -17.87
N VAL A 169 -18.19 12.36 -18.02
CA VAL A 169 -17.17 12.30 -19.07
C VAL A 169 -17.18 10.92 -19.72
N THR A 170 -16.49 10.76 -20.84
CA THR A 170 -16.33 9.43 -21.44
C THR A 170 -15.68 8.48 -20.43
N GLY A 171 -16.34 7.36 -20.15
CA GLY A 171 -15.84 6.31 -19.26
C GLY A 171 -16.15 6.48 -17.77
N GLY A 172 -16.80 7.56 -17.33
CA GLY A 172 -17.07 7.76 -15.90
C GLY A 172 -17.56 9.14 -15.50
N VAL A 173 -17.29 9.49 -14.24
CA VAL A 173 -17.64 10.79 -13.65
C VAL A 173 -16.36 11.50 -13.23
N LEU A 174 -16.29 12.80 -13.52
CA LEU A 174 -15.16 13.64 -13.15
C LEU A 174 -15.59 14.69 -12.11
N THR A 175 -14.85 14.77 -11.01
CA THR A 175 -14.84 15.92 -10.08
C THR A 175 -13.61 16.74 -10.38
N TYR A 176 -13.69 18.06 -10.50
CA TYR A 176 -12.55 18.86 -10.96
C TYR A 176 -12.61 20.33 -10.51
N SER A 177 -11.48 21.05 -10.56
CA SER A 177 -11.42 22.47 -10.21
C SER A 177 -12.12 23.37 -11.25
N GLY A 178 -12.92 24.33 -10.78
CA GLY A 178 -13.63 25.29 -11.64
C GLY A 178 -14.99 24.78 -12.18
N SER A 179 -15.47 25.34 -13.30
CA SER A 179 -16.78 25.00 -13.92
C SER A 179 -16.75 25.20 -15.44
N VAL A 180 -17.43 24.35 -16.22
CA VAL A 180 -17.56 24.48 -17.69
C VAL A 180 -18.17 25.81 -18.12
N ARG A 181 -18.82 26.54 -17.21
CA ARG A 181 -19.38 27.88 -17.45
C ARG A 181 -18.32 28.99 -17.51
N ALA A 182 -17.10 28.74 -17.05
CA ALA A 182 -16.01 29.69 -17.26
C ALA A 182 -15.69 29.77 -18.76
N ASN A 183 -15.76 30.98 -19.33
CA ASN A 183 -15.72 31.25 -20.78
C ASN A 183 -14.40 30.93 -21.51
N VAL A 184 -13.45 30.26 -20.85
CA VAL A 184 -12.14 29.89 -21.41
C VAL A 184 -11.94 28.40 -21.16
N VAL A 185 -11.44 27.67 -22.17
CA VAL A 185 -10.93 26.29 -21.97
C VAL A 185 -9.73 26.40 -21.03
N ALA A 186 -9.98 26.20 -19.75
CA ALA A 186 -8.97 26.29 -18.71
C ALA A 186 -8.24 24.94 -18.57
N GLU A 187 -6.94 25.03 -18.31
CA GLU A 187 -6.17 23.90 -17.82
C GLU A 187 -6.69 23.48 -16.45
N LEU A 188 -6.68 22.17 -16.21
CA LEU A 188 -7.03 21.63 -14.90
C LEU A 188 -5.85 21.70 -13.94
N ASP A 189 -6.10 22.27 -12.77
CA ASP A 189 -5.19 22.19 -11.64
C ASP A 189 -5.38 20.88 -10.88
N ALA A 190 -6.61 20.39 -10.78
CA ALA A 190 -6.92 19.14 -10.09
C ALA A 190 -8.16 18.49 -10.69
N ALA A 191 -8.16 17.15 -10.76
CA ALA A 191 -9.36 16.38 -11.04
C ALA A 191 -9.29 14.97 -10.46
N SER A 192 -10.46 14.43 -10.11
CA SER A 192 -10.69 13.06 -9.68
C SER A 192 -11.62 12.38 -10.67
N MET A 193 -11.09 11.40 -11.40
CA MET A 193 -11.83 10.56 -12.32
C MET A 193 -12.28 9.29 -11.62
N TRP A 194 -13.58 9.02 -11.64
CA TRP A 194 -14.15 7.76 -11.19
C TRP A 194 -14.58 6.92 -12.38
N PHE A 195 -13.82 5.88 -12.65
CA PHE A 195 -14.00 5.04 -13.83
C PHE A 195 -15.13 4.05 -13.65
N ARG A 196 -16.09 4.07 -14.57
CA ARG A 196 -17.27 3.21 -14.53
C ARG A 196 -16.95 1.72 -14.70
N SER A 197 -15.93 1.39 -15.50
CA SER A 197 -15.61 -0.01 -15.83
C SER A 197 -14.85 -0.76 -14.72
N THR A 198 -14.07 -0.05 -13.91
CA THR A 198 -13.20 -0.65 -12.89
C THR A 198 -13.56 -0.24 -11.46
N GLY A 199 -14.33 0.84 -11.30
CA GLY A 199 -14.55 1.48 -10.01
C GLY A 199 -13.35 2.25 -9.50
N GLU A 200 -12.26 2.34 -10.26
CA GLU A 200 -11.07 3.09 -9.87
C GLU A 200 -11.41 4.56 -9.65
N ILE A 201 -10.96 5.10 -8.52
CA ILE A 201 -10.88 6.54 -8.29
C ILE A 201 -9.44 6.96 -8.51
N TRP A 202 -9.20 7.83 -9.48
CA TRP A 202 -7.89 8.40 -9.78
C TRP A 202 -7.95 9.92 -9.65
N THR A 203 -7.32 10.44 -8.60
CA THR A 203 -7.18 11.87 -8.38
C THR A 203 -5.76 12.32 -8.72
N ALA A 204 -5.62 13.36 -9.53
CA ALA A 204 -4.36 13.99 -9.85
C ALA A 204 -4.46 15.52 -9.62
N GLN A 205 -3.37 16.13 -9.17
CA GLN A 205 -3.32 17.56 -8.88
C GLN A 205 -1.93 18.15 -9.14
N THR A 206 -1.88 19.37 -9.67
CA THR A 206 -0.68 20.18 -9.90
C THR A 206 -0.19 20.80 -8.59
N GLY A 207 0.88 21.60 -8.66
CA GLY A 207 1.37 22.34 -7.50
C GLY A 207 2.15 21.45 -6.53
N ILE A 208 3.20 20.80 -7.04
CA ILE A 208 4.11 19.98 -6.23
C ILE A 208 5.19 20.79 -5.49
N GLY A 209 5.26 22.09 -5.75
CA GLY A 209 6.28 22.98 -5.22
C GLY A 209 6.08 24.44 -5.63
N SER A 210 6.91 25.32 -5.09
CA SER A 210 6.94 26.74 -5.45
C SER A 210 8.35 27.30 -5.34
N ASP A 211 8.57 28.49 -5.91
CA ASP A 211 9.79 29.24 -5.60
C ASP A 211 9.82 29.65 -4.13
N TRP A 212 10.95 29.42 -3.47
CA TRP A 212 11.26 29.94 -2.15
C TRP A 212 12.67 30.51 -2.14
N LYS A 213 12.79 31.83 -1.99
CA LYS A 213 14.05 32.57 -2.01
C LYS A 213 14.85 32.36 -3.31
N GLY A 214 14.18 32.34 -4.46
CA GLY A 214 14.81 32.18 -5.77
C GLY A 214 15.23 30.74 -6.09
N ARG A 215 14.60 29.75 -5.43
CA ARG A 215 14.88 28.33 -5.61
C ARG A 215 13.58 27.55 -5.66
N PRO A 216 13.42 26.59 -6.60
CA PRO A 216 12.24 25.75 -6.64
C PRO A 216 12.26 24.71 -5.50
N CYS A 217 11.31 24.81 -4.58
CA CYS A 217 11.19 23.93 -3.42
C CYS A 217 9.97 23.02 -3.52
N PHE A 218 10.15 21.78 -3.12
CA PHE A 218 9.11 20.74 -3.07
C PHE A 218 8.20 20.90 -1.84
N PHE A 219 6.92 20.61 -1.97
CA PHE A 219 5.97 20.62 -0.85
C PHE A 219 5.98 19.32 -0.05
N GLY A 220 7.12 19.04 0.60
CA GLY A 220 7.43 17.76 1.24
C GLY A 220 6.51 17.27 2.35
N ASP A 221 5.86 18.19 3.07
CA ASP A 221 4.91 17.84 4.15
C ASP A 221 3.45 17.90 3.68
N GLN A 222 3.14 18.80 2.73
CA GLN A 222 1.78 18.98 2.22
C GLN A 222 1.33 17.82 1.35
N ILE A 223 2.21 17.27 0.51
CA ILE A 223 1.85 16.19 -0.42
C ILE A 223 1.48 14.91 0.33
N PRO A 224 2.26 14.40 1.31
CA PRO A 224 1.84 13.26 2.12
C PRO A 224 0.53 13.49 2.89
N ALA A 225 0.30 14.71 3.39
CA ALA A 225 -0.96 15.06 4.04
C ALA A 225 -2.15 14.99 3.05
N ASN A 226 -1.98 15.54 1.84
CA ASN A 226 -2.98 15.46 0.79
C ASN A 226 -3.23 14.02 0.30
N TRP A 227 -2.19 13.20 0.21
CA TRP A 227 -2.32 11.77 -0.07
C TRP A 227 -3.19 11.08 0.99
N ALA A 228 -2.94 11.35 2.27
CA ALA A 228 -3.72 10.78 3.37
C ALA A 228 -5.21 11.16 3.28
N GLU A 229 -5.48 12.45 3.06
CA GLU A 229 -6.84 12.98 2.97
C GLU A 229 -7.60 12.39 1.76
N LEU A 230 -6.98 12.33 0.58
CA LEU A 230 -7.63 11.76 -0.60
C LEU A 230 -7.75 10.25 -0.54
N LEU A 231 -6.78 9.56 0.05
CA LEU A 231 -6.86 8.12 0.25
C LEU A 231 -8.06 7.77 1.15
N ASP A 232 -8.16 8.43 2.31
CA ASP A 232 -9.29 8.26 3.23
C ASP A 232 -10.62 8.57 2.56
N ALA A 233 -10.72 9.71 1.86
CA ALA A 233 -11.93 10.11 1.15
C ALA A 233 -12.31 9.14 0.02
N SER A 234 -11.32 8.60 -0.72
CA SER A 234 -11.54 7.62 -1.79
C SER A 234 -12.04 6.29 -1.24
N LEU A 235 -11.40 5.77 -0.19
CA LEU A 235 -11.77 4.51 0.44
C LEU A 235 -13.19 4.59 1.04
N LYS A 236 -13.52 5.69 1.73
CA LYS A 236 -14.87 5.94 2.23
C LYS A 236 -15.88 6.01 1.11
N ARG A 237 -15.61 6.82 0.07
CA ARG A 237 -16.51 6.99 -1.07
C ARG A 237 -16.79 5.67 -1.78
N LEU A 238 -15.76 4.84 -2.00
CA LEU A 238 -15.92 3.51 -2.60
C LEU A 238 -16.76 2.60 -1.71
N SER A 239 -16.43 2.54 -0.41
CA SER A 239 -17.12 1.67 0.55
C SER A 239 -18.60 2.02 0.69
N GLU A 240 -18.93 3.31 0.76
CA GLU A 240 -20.32 3.83 0.80
C GLU A 240 -21.10 3.51 -0.47
N SER A 241 -20.40 3.32 -1.59
CA SER A 241 -20.99 3.13 -2.92
C SER A 241 -20.95 1.66 -3.37
N GLY A 242 -20.77 0.72 -2.44
CA GLY A 242 -20.78 -0.72 -2.70
C GLY A 242 -19.47 -1.29 -3.26
N GLY A 243 -18.41 -0.49 -3.34
CA GLY A 243 -17.06 -0.97 -3.66
C GLY A 243 -16.48 -1.75 -2.48
N ALA A 244 -15.99 -2.97 -2.74
CA ALA A 244 -15.47 -3.84 -1.68
C ALA A 244 -13.96 -4.12 -1.83
N GLY A 245 -13.29 -4.20 -0.67
CA GLY A 245 -11.87 -4.44 -0.55
C GLY A 245 -11.44 -5.91 -0.73
N PRO A 246 -10.15 -6.21 -0.56
CA PRO A 246 -9.06 -5.27 -0.36
C PRO A 246 -8.97 -4.30 -1.54
N PHE A 247 -8.49 -3.10 -1.26
CA PHE A 247 -8.28 -2.07 -2.27
C PHE A 247 -6.81 -2.03 -2.61
N ARG A 248 -6.48 -1.91 -3.90
CA ARG A 248 -5.13 -1.55 -4.32
C ARG A 248 -5.01 -0.04 -4.35
N VAL A 249 -3.89 0.47 -3.86
CA VAL A 249 -3.61 1.89 -3.75
C VAL A 249 -2.32 2.19 -4.48
N ARG A 250 -2.31 3.25 -5.30
CA ARG A 250 -1.08 3.86 -5.81
C ARG A 250 -1.02 5.31 -5.38
N LEU A 251 0.10 5.70 -4.80
CA LEU A 251 0.45 7.07 -4.50
C LEU A 251 1.65 7.45 -5.34
N GLY A 252 1.65 8.64 -5.92
CA GLY A 252 2.79 9.06 -6.71
C GLY A 252 2.91 10.55 -6.91
N VAL A 253 4.10 10.93 -7.35
CA VAL A 253 4.47 12.31 -7.70
C VAL A 253 5.42 12.30 -8.89
N THR A 254 5.23 13.21 -9.83
CA THR A 254 6.05 13.39 -11.05
C THR A 254 6.60 14.81 -11.11
N GLY A 255 7.67 15.03 -11.86
CA GLY A 255 8.25 16.37 -12.04
C GLY A 255 9.07 16.85 -10.85
N LEU A 256 9.70 15.93 -10.11
CA LEU A 256 10.57 16.25 -8.99
C LEU A 256 11.95 16.81 -9.40
N GLU A 257 12.32 16.66 -10.67
CA GLU A 257 13.64 17.04 -11.18
C GLU A 257 13.95 18.52 -10.87
N GLY A 258 15.11 18.76 -10.25
CA GLY A 258 15.57 20.09 -9.87
C GLY A 258 14.85 20.70 -8.66
N LEU A 259 13.88 20.02 -8.05
CA LEU A 259 13.23 20.48 -6.82
C LEU A 259 14.09 20.16 -5.59
N PHE A 260 14.05 21.07 -4.61
CA PHE A 260 14.76 20.93 -3.35
C PHE A 260 13.80 20.70 -2.19
N TRP A 261 14.17 19.86 -1.23
CA TRP A 261 13.39 19.72 0.00
C TRP A 261 13.56 20.97 0.88
N PRO A 262 12.47 21.54 1.43
CA PRO A 262 12.51 22.70 2.31
C PRO A 262 13.02 22.29 3.71
N ALA A 263 14.32 22.05 3.84
CA ALA A 263 14.97 21.78 5.12
C ALA A 263 15.76 23.01 5.59
N MET A 264 15.70 23.32 6.89
CA MET A 264 16.59 24.31 7.50
C MET A 264 18.03 23.80 7.45
N GLN A 265 18.84 24.40 6.57
CA GLN A 265 20.28 24.21 6.52
C GLN A 265 20.94 24.97 7.67
N THR A 266 21.35 24.27 8.73
CA THR A 266 22.06 24.88 9.88
C THR A 266 23.54 25.16 9.60
N LEU A 267 24.12 24.49 8.60
CA LEU A 267 25.55 24.54 8.27
C LEU A 267 25.88 25.25 6.94
N GLY A 268 24.90 25.92 6.32
CA GLY A 268 25.11 26.71 5.10
C GLY A 268 25.33 25.92 3.80
N GLY A 269 25.03 24.62 3.79
CA GLY A 269 25.11 23.77 2.58
C GLY A 269 23.88 23.90 1.68
N GLU A 270 23.91 23.23 0.52
CA GLU A 270 22.74 23.15 -0.36
C GLU A 270 21.68 22.20 0.19
N PRO A 271 20.40 22.60 0.30
CA PRO A 271 19.32 21.71 0.70
C PRO A 271 19.29 20.45 -0.18
N PRO A 272 18.78 19.32 0.34
CA PRO A 272 18.73 18.10 -0.46
C PRO A 272 17.86 18.30 -1.70
N ALA A 273 18.40 17.94 -2.87
CA ALA A 273 17.68 17.92 -4.14
C ALA A 273 17.09 16.54 -4.40
N ALA A 274 16.03 16.47 -5.20
CA ALA A 274 15.50 15.20 -5.66
C ALA A 274 16.53 14.46 -6.53
N LEU A 275 16.75 13.18 -6.25
CA LEU A 275 17.64 12.30 -7.03
C LEU A 275 16.91 11.56 -8.15
N GLU A 276 15.58 11.50 -8.08
CA GLU A 276 14.72 10.82 -9.03
C GLU A 276 13.63 11.80 -9.50
N PRO A 277 13.21 11.74 -10.78
CA PRO A 277 12.24 12.68 -11.34
C PRO A 277 10.80 12.40 -10.90
N ALA A 278 10.53 11.22 -10.31
CA ALA A 278 9.21 10.78 -9.91
C ALA A 278 9.27 9.70 -8.81
N LEU A 279 8.14 9.46 -8.17
CA LEU A 279 7.88 8.34 -7.27
C LEU A 279 6.52 7.72 -7.61
N GLU A 280 6.44 6.39 -7.59
CA GLU A 280 5.18 5.66 -7.47
C GLU A 280 5.35 4.56 -6.43
N ILE A 281 4.42 4.46 -5.50
CA ILE A 281 4.36 3.40 -4.49
C ILE A 281 2.99 2.74 -4.57
N GLU A 282 2.98 1.42 -4.60
CA GLU A 282 1.77 0.60 -4.61
C GLU A 282 1.69 -0.25 -3.34
N PHE A 283 0.52 -0.31 -2.73
CA PHE A 283 0.22 -1.19 -1.60
C PHE A 283 -1.25 -1.61 -1.60
N GLU A 284 -1.58 -2.65 -0.82
CA GLU A 284 -2.96 -3.11 -0.60
C GLU A 284 -3.45 -2.69 0.78
N VAL A 285 -4.74 -2.35 0.88
CA VAL A 285 -5.41 -2.02 2.15
C VAL A 285 -6.64 -2.87 2.33
N GLY A 286 -6.85 -3.40 3.53
CA GLY A 286 -7.96 -4.31 3.83
C GLY A 286 -9.32 -3.62 3.91
N GLY A 287 -9.34 -2.34 4.25
CA GLY A 287 -10.55 -1.57 4.52
C GLY A 287 -10.33 -0.07 4.47
N ALA A 288 -11.35 0.68 4.92
CA ALA A 288 -11.36 2.15 4.90
C ALA A 288 -10.95 2.79 6.23
N SER A 289 -10.61 2.01 7.26
CA SER A 289 -10.19 2.56 8.56
C SER A 289 -8.78 3.14 8.44
N PRO A 290 -8.46 4.26 9.13
CA PRO A 290 -7.10 4.78 9.20
C PRO A 290 -6.04 3.75 9.59
N ASP A 291 -6.38 2.79 10.45
CA ASP A 291 -5.44 1.74 10.86
C ASP A 291 -5.12 0.76 9.72
N ASP A 292 -6.00 0.60 8.71
CA ASP A 292 -5.80 -0.30 7.58
C ASP A 292 -4.77 0.22 6.57
N TRP A 293 -4.63 1.55 6.45
CA TRP A 293 -3.81 2.18 5.42
C TRP A 293 -2.62 2.99 5.95
N ARG A 294 -2.53 3.22 7.27
CA ARG A 294 -1.44 3.99 7.90
C ARG A 294 -0.05 3.47 7.53
N THR A 295 0.17 2.16 7.57
CA THR A 295 1.48 1.55 7.29
C THR A 295 1.92 1.85 5.85
N GLY A 296 1.05 1.63 4.87
CA GLY A 296 1.36 1.93 3.46
C GLY A 296 1.62 3.42 3.21
N LEU A 297 0.91 4.32 3.89
CA LEU A 297 1.19 5.76 3.80
C LEU A 297 2.56 6.13 4.39
N VAL A 298 2.93 5.57 5.54
CA VAL A 298 4.25 5.80 6.18
C VAL A 298 5.38 5.29 5.29
N GLU A 299 5.19 4.15 4.64
CA GLU A 299 6.12 3.60 3.64
C GLU A 299 6.25 4.53 2.44
N ALA A 300 5.14 5.03 1.90
CA ALA A 300 5.14 5.97 0.78
C ALA A 300 5.86 7.28 1.12
N TRP A 301 5.60 7.83 2.31
CA TRP A 301 6.30 9.04 2.76
C TRP A 301 7.78 8.78 3.01
N THR A 302 8.14 7.63 3.57
CA THR A 302 9.54 7.23 3.74
C THR A 302 10.26 7.08 2.40
N ALA A 303 9.61 6.49 1.39
CA ALA A 303 10.14 6.40 0.04
C ALA A 303 10.35 7.78 -0.60
N LEU A 304 9.38 8.68 -0.44
CA LEU A 304 9.48 10.07 -0.91
C LEU A 304 10.67 10.80 -0.28
N ARG A 305 10.88 10.64 1.04
CA ARG A 305 12.04 11.21 1.74
C ARG A 305 13.36 10.67 1.22
N ARG A 306 13.43 9.38 0.86
CA ARG A 306 14.64 8.75 0.30
C ARG A 306 15.05 9.34 -1.05
N ILE A 307 14.11 9.77 -1.89
CA ILE A 307 14.42 10.48 -3.14
C ILE A 307 15.27 11.74 -2.87
N PHE A 308 15.07 12.38 -1.72
CA PHE A 308 15.84 13.54 -1.29
C PHE A 308 16.97 13.19 -0.31
N SER A 309 17.36 11.92 -0.21
CA SER A 309 18.36 11.43 0.77
C SER A 309 18.08 11.79 2.23
N MET A 310 16.80 11.96 2.59
CA MET A 310 16.40 12.26 3.96
C MET A 310 16.23 10.98 4.79
N PRO A 311 16.42 11.06 6.12
CA PRO A 311 16.19 9.92 7.00
C PRO A 311 14.73 9.48 6.97
N PRO A 312 14.45 8.17 7.18
CA PRO A 312 13.09 7.64 7.24
C PRO A 312 12.31 8.26 8.42
N LEU A 313 10.99 8.12 8.38
CA LEU A 313 10.16 8.43 9.56
C LEU A 313 10.38 7.34 10.61
N MET A 314 10.50 7.77 11.87
CA MET A 314 10.54 6.87 13.04
C MET A 314 9.12 6.53 13.48
#